data_AF-A0AAN9B9U4-F1
#
_entry.id   AF-A0AAN9B9U4-F1
#
_cell.length_a   1.000
_cell.length_b   1.000
_cell.length_c   1.000
_cell.angle_alpha   90.00
_cell.angle_beta   90.00
_cell.angle_gamma   90.00
#
_symmetry.space_group_name_H-M   'P 1'
#
loop_
_entity.id
_entity.type
_entity.pdbx_description
1 polymer ?
#
loop_
_entity_poly.entity_id
_entity_poly.type
_entity_poly.pdbx_seq_one_letter_code
_entity_poly.pdbx_strand_id
1 'polypeptide(L)'
;MDNQHRMYQGVVALLLVATACVQGQQGLFRRQPLDGDACKTFKFTSQVAAVARVLQQRVSPIACPRGQVVSSDGGCVPPEDSDRCQHAVVFDQNYVLNKCARNPKLRFADPYSCANYFDCSVGITSIGCPIGLMYDDVNKKCDIFTEVQCGERSVEYTNEQLALMCSLHPNRIIVRSNTCNSFYNCSMSEDPEGRMLPYHGECKYLTLLDTETKLCLPVEEVQCNTRRELKNPCDLQQFQCGRSSHCRPCFVDQPDCTNLPDGDNPFPGQPFTPKYARCSQGRTLGAGTCVPASPTEPRLFDPRSGGCAPVSNIPRSLGGAGPDF
;
A
#
# COMPACT_ATOMS: atom_id res chain seq x y z
N MET A 1 16.35 -9.51 -32.27
CA MET A 1 15.78 -8.83 -31.09
C MET A 1 16.89 -8.51 -30.08
N ASP A 2 17.95 -7.82 -30.50
CA ASP A 2 19.17 -7.65 -29.68
C ASP A 2 19.68 -6.18 -29.62
N ASN A 3 19.04 -5.26 -30.35
CA ASN A 3 19.43 -3.83 -30.36
C ASN A 3 18.56 -2.93 -29.47
N GLN A 4 17.36 -3.37 -29.07
CA GLN A 4 16.47 -2.58 -28.21
C GLN A 4 16.82 -2.75 -26.72
N HIS A 5 17.37 -3.90 -26.34
CA HIS A 5 17.84 -4.18 -24.98
C HIS A 5 19.15 -3.45 -24.64
N ARG A 6 20.04 -3.25 -25.63
CA ARG A 6 21.30 -2.49 -25.47
C ARG A 6 21.07 -0.98 -25.32
N MET A 7 20.07 -0.41 -26.02
CA MET A 7 19.72 1.01 -25.86
C MET A 7 19.10 1.29 -24.48
N TYR A 8 18.24 0.39 -23.99
CA TYR A 8 17.63 0.54 -22.66
C TYR A 8 18.65 0.44 -21.52
N GLN A 9 19.62 -0.49 -21.61
CA GLN A 9 20.68 -0.58 -20.61
C GLN A 9 21.64 0.61 -20.64
N GLY A 10 21.90 1.21 -21.81
CA GLY A 10 22.72 2.43 -21.93
C GLY A 10 22.06 3.67 -21.32
N VAL A 11 20.75 3.85 -21.52
CA VAL A 11 19.99 5.00 -20.98
C VAL A 11 19.77 4.87 -19.48
N VAL A 12 19.54 3.66 -18.97
CA VAL A 12 19.43 3.41 -17.52
C VAL A 12 20.78 3.62 -16.81
N ALA A 13 21.89 3.22 -17.42
CA ALA A 13 23.22 3.49 -16.88
C ALA A 13 23.55 5.00 -16.84
N LEU A 14 23.17 5.75 -17.88
CA LEU A 14 23.34 7.21 -17.92
C LEU A 14 22.44 7.95 -16.91
N LEU A 15 21.20 7.48 -16.73
CA LEU A 15 20.31 8.01 -15.70
C LEU A 15 20.86 7.75 -14.29
N LEU A 16 21.32 6.52 -14.00
CA LEU A 16 21.90 6.17 -12.69
C LEU A 16 23.16 6.98 -12.35
N VAL A 17 24.03 7.25 -13.33
CA VAL A 17 25.22 8.09 -13.13
C VAL A 17 24.84 9.55 -12.92
N ALA A 18 23.80 10.05 -13.60
CA ALA A 18 23.28 11.40 -13.40
C ALA A 18 22.61 11.56 -12.02
N THR A 19 21.85 10.57 -11.53
CA THR A 19 21.26 10.62 -10.18
C THR A 19 22.32 10.54 -9.09
N ALA A 20 23.37 9.73 -9.29
CA ALA A 20 24.48 9.60 -8.34
C ALA A 20 25.28 10.91 -8.17
N CYS A 21 25.43 11.70 -9.25
CA CYS A 21 26.11 13.01 -9.18
C CYS A 21 25.24 14.08 -8.52
N VAL A 22 23.92 14.05 -8.67
CA VAL A 22 22.99 15.03 -8.06
C VAL A 22 22.82 14.81 -6.56
N GLN A 23 22.94 13.56 -6.08
CA GLN A 23 22.72 13.22 -4.66
C GLN A 23 23.98 13.22 -3.78
N GLY A 24 25.16 13.51 -4.31
CA GLY A 24 26.39 13.62 -3.51
C GLY A 24 26.76 12.37 -2.69
N GLN A 25 26.34 11.17 -3.12
CA GLN A 25 26.62 9.93 -2.39
C GLN A 25 27.98 9.35 -2.79
N GLN A 26 29.03 9.65 -2.02
CA GLN A 26 30.29 8.91 -2.06
C GLN A 26 30.12 7.57 -1.35
N GLY A 27 29.64 6.53 -2.04
CA GLY A 27 29.46 5.24 -1.37
C GLY A 27 29.12 4.02 -2.21
N LEU A 28 29.03 4.12 -3.54
CA LEU A 28 28.50 3.03 -4.36
C LEU A 28 29.42 2.50 -5.45
N PHE A 29 30.75 2.60 -5.31
CA PHE A 29 31.66 1.76 -6.09
C PHE A 29 32.93 1.43 -5.30
N ARG A 30 33.10 0.16 -4.92
CA ARG A 30 34.33 -0.36 -4.32
C ARG A 30 35.24 -0.86 -5.46
N ARG A 31 36.04 0.05 -6.04
CA ARG A 31 37.44 -0.15 -6.51
C ARG A 31 37.92 1.10 -7.27
N GLN A 32 38.97 1.71 -6.70
CA GLN A 32 39.85 2.79 -7.20
C GLN A 32 39.28 4.22 -7.27
N PRO A 33 40.05 5.23 -6.80
CA PRO A 33 39.63 6.63 -6.76
C PRO A 33 39.73 7.24 -8.16
N LEU A 34 38.69 7.92 -8.60
CA LEU A 34 38.73 8.77 -9.80
C LEU A 34 38.77 10.23 -9.36
N ASP A 35 39.77 10.93 -9.89
CA ASP A 35 40.13 12.32 -9.63
C ASP A 35 39.00 13.32 -9.95
N GLY A 36 38.97 14.43 -9.19
CA GLY A 36 37.87 15.38 -9.07
C GLY A 36 37.56 16.30 -10.25
N ASP A 37 37.99 15.99 -11.47
CA ASP A 37 37.87 16.91 -12.62
C ASP A 37 36.98 16.44 -13.80
N ALA A 38 36.33 15.27 -13.70
CA ALA A 38 35.54 14.72 -14.82
C ALA A 38 34.14 15.36 -15.02
N CYS A 39 33.69 16.29 -14.17
CA CYS A 39 32.35 16.91 -14.29
C CYS A 39 32.30 18.18 -15.15
N LYS A 40 33.39 18.59 -15.82
CA LYS A 40 33.46 19.92 -16.48
C LYS A 40 33.22 19.97 -17.99
N THR A 41 32.94 18.88 -18.67
CA THR A 41 32.71 18.96 -20.13
C THR A 41 31.61 18.02 -20.63
N PHE A 42 30.35 18.45 -20.52
CA PHE A 42 29.28 17.97 -21.38
C PHE A 42 28.50 19.17 -21.95
N LYS A 43 28.71 19.47 -23.24
CA LYS A 43 27.92 20.46 -23.98
C LYS A 43 26.57 19.84 -24.36
N PHE A 44 25.49 20.35 -23.78
CA PHE A 44 24.12 19.97 -24.13
C PHE A 44 23.69 20.64 -25.45
N THR A 45 23.19 19.85 -26.40
CA THR A 45 22.52 20.36 -27.61
C THR A 45 21.09 20.83 -27.29
N SER A 46 20.60 21.77 -28.10
CA SER A 46 19.42 22.61 -27.83
C SER A 46 18.08 21.89 -27.64
N GLN A 47 17.97 20.61 -28.01
CA GLN A 47 16.70 19.87 -27.91
C GLN A 47 16.45 19.25 -26.51
N VAL A 48 17.47 19.11 -25.66
CA VAL A 48 17.31 18.62 -24.27
C VAL A 48 16.91 19.76 -23.32
N ALA A 49 17.24 21.01 -23.66
CA ALA A 49 16.90 22.19 -22.86
C ALA A 49 15.38 22.45 -22.76
N ALA A 50 14.61 22.06 -23.78
CA ALA A 50 13.15 22.21 -23.77
C ALA A 50 12.47 21.19 -22.83
N VAL A 51 12.95 19.94 -22.80
CA VAL A 51 12.42 18.89 -21.91
C VAL A 51 12.85 19.16 -20.46
N ALA A 52 14.07 19.66 -20.24
CA ALA A 52 14.52 20.09 -18.92
C ALA A 52 13.68 21.27 -18.37
N ARG A 53 13.26 22.23 -19.21
CA ARG A 53 12.40 23.34 -18.78
C ARG A 53 10.98 22.92 -18.41
N VAL A 54 10.42 21.92 -19.07
CA VAL A 54 9.07 21.39 -18.75
C VAL A 54 9.09 20.55 -17.47
N LEU A 55 10.19 19.83 -17.19
CA LEU A 55 10.37 19.07 -15.95
C LEU A 55 10.85 19.92 -14.75
N GLN A 56 11.29 21.17 -14.97
CA GLN A 56 11.72 22.10 -13.92
C GLN A 56 10.59 22.87 -13.22
N GLN A 57 9.33 22.72 -13.64
CA GLN A 57 8.20 23.46 -13.05
C GLN A 57 7.51 22.78 -11.86
N ARG A 58 8.07 21.72 -11.27
CA ARG A 58 7.62 21.28 -9.93
C ARG A 58 8.80 21.01 -9.01
N VAL A 59 8.95 21.96 -8.08
CA VAL A 59 9.74 21.94 -6.84
C VAL A 59 11.24 22.06 -7.04
N SER A 60 11.72 23.29 -7.23
CA SER A 60 13.05 23.64 -6.70
C SER A 60 13.03 23.39 -5.18
N PRO A 61 13.99 22.65 -4.60
CA PRO A 61 14.06 22.54 -3.16
C PRO A 61 14.30 23.93 -2.58
N ILE A 62 13.31 24.46 -1.86
CA ILE A 62 13.42 25.72 -1.14
C ILE A 62 14.54 25.52 -0.10
N ALA A 63 15.67 26.18 -0.31
CA ALA A 63 16.77 26.15 0.63
C ALA A 63 16.54 27.26 1.66
N CYS A 64 16.17 26.88 2.89
CA CYS A 64 16.01 27.84 3.97
C CYS A 64 17.37 28.28 4.55
N PRO A 65 17.45 29.50 5.10
CA PRO A 65 18.61 29.95 5.87
C PRO A 65 18.96 29.00 7.02
N ARG A 66 20.21 29.05 7.48
CA ARG A 66 20.72 28.17 8.53
C ARG A 66 19.88 28.32 9.82
N GLY A 67 19.24 27.24 10.23
CA GLY A 67 18.38 27.19 11.43
C GLY A 67 16.86 27.27 11.15
N GLN A 68 16.42 27.27 9.89
CA GLN A 68 15.00 27.25 9.51
C GLN A 68 14.65 26.06 8.61
N VAL A 69 13.36 25.69 8.56
CA VAL A 69 12.81 24.57 7.77
C VAL A 69 11.62 25.01 6.92
N VAL A 70 11.29 24.25 5.87
CA VAL A 70 10.16 24.55 4.96
C VAL A 70 8.86 24.00 5.52
N SER A 71 7.88 24.86 5.79
CA SER A 71 6.51 24.49 6.19
C SER A 71 5.69 23.95 5.00
N SER A 72 4.52 23.36 5.27
CA SER A 72 3.57 22.87 4.25
C SER A 72 3.14 23.94 3.25
N ASP A 73 3.12 25.20 3.67
CA ASP A 73 2.78 26.35 2.81
C ASP A 73 3.97 26.87 1.98
N GLY A 74 5.13 26.19 2.07
CA GLY A 74 6.33 26.52 1.31
C GLY A 74 7.18 27.66 1.88
N GLY A 75 6.82 28.22 3.04
CA GLY A 75 7.61 29.24 3.75
C GLY A 75 8.71 28.66 4.66
N CYS A 76 9.76 29.44 4.93
CA CYS A 76 10.79 29.08 5.90
C CYS A 76 10.39 29.54 7.30
N VAL A 77 10.28 28.60 8.24
CA VAL A 77 9.88 28.85 9.64
C VAL A 77 10.93 28.26 10.60
N PRO A 78 11.00 28.75 11.85
CA PRO A 78 11.74 28.05 12.91
C PRO A 78 11.28 26.59 13.04
N PRO A 79 12.16 25.64 13.42
CA PRO A 79 11.80 24.23 13.53
C PRO A 79 10.65 23.96 14.50
N GLU A 80 10.48 24.80 15.54
CA GLU A 80 9.35 24.71 16.46
C GLU A 80 7.97 24.91 15.80
N ASP A 81 7.90 25.69 14.72
CA ASP A 81 6.65 26.14 14.08
C ASP A 81 6.35 25.42 12.75
N SER A 82 7.01 24.29 12.47
CA SER A 82 6.80 23.50 11.24
C SER A 82 5.69 22.46 11.38
N ASP A 83 4.65 22.58 10.55
CA ASP A 83 3.55 21.61 10.42
C ASP A 83 3.99 20.26 9.80
N ARG A 84 5.16 20.23 9.17
CA ARG A 84 5.87 18.97 8.85
C ARG A 84 6.63 18.54 10.09
N CYS A 85 6.12 17.48 10.72
CA CYS A 85 6.63 16.79 11.91
C CYS A 85 8.06 17.18 12.29
N GLN A 86 8.20 17.85 13.44
CA GLN A 86 9.44 17.82 14.21
C GLN A 86 9.88 16.37 14.32
N HIS A 87 11.03 16.07 13.70
CA HIS A 87 11.63 14.75 13.60
C HIS A 87 10.75 13.72 12.86
N ALA A 88 11.03 13.51 11.57
CA ALA A 88 11.17 12.11 11.16
C ALA A 88 12.25 11.54 12.09
N VAL A 89 11.84 10.81 13.13
CA VAL A 89 12.79 10.11 13.99
C VAL A 89 13.42 9.06 13.09
N VAL A 90 14.55 9.40 12.49
CA VAL A 90 15.41 8.40 11.86
C VAL A 90 15.94 7.60 13.04
N PHE A 91 15.35 6.43 13.27
CA PHE A 91 15.81 5.51 14.30
C PHE A 91 17.09 4.84 13.78
N ASP A 92 18.18 5.59 13.83
CA ASP A 92 19.51 5.14 13.45
C ASP A 92 20.28 4.53 14.65
N GLN A 93 21.52 4.10 14.41
CA GLN A 93 22.37 3.59 15.49
C GLN A 93 22.64 4.65 16.58
N ASN A 94 22.62 5.94 16.23
CA ASN A 94 22.82 7.03 17.20
C ASN A 94 21.64 7.14 18.17
N TYR A 95 20.41 6.87 17.72
CA TYR A 95 19.24 6.80 18.60
C TYR A 95 19.41 5.74 19.70
N VAL A 96 19.81 4.53 19.31
CA VAL A 96 20.03 3.41 20.25
C VAL A 96 21.19 3.73 21.18
N LEU A 97 22.32 4.21 20.64
CA LEU A 97 23.49 4.63 21.41
C LEU A 97 23.14 5.66 22.48
N ASN A 98 22.39 6.71 22.11
CA ASN A 98 22.00 7.77 23.03
C ASN A 98 21.07 7.26 24.14
N LYS A 99 20.14 6.34 23.85
CA LYS A 99 19.30 5.72 24.89
C LYS A 99 20.14 4.85 25.83
N CYS A 100 21.02 4.02 25.30
CA CYS A 100 21.86 3.14 26.09
C CYS A 100 22.91 3.88 26.93
N ALA A 101 23.45 4.99 26.44
CA ALA A 101 24.34 5.85 27.21
C ALA A 101 23.65 6.46 28.44
N ARG A 102 22.35 6.78 28.34
CA ARG A 102 21.55 7.30 29.46
C ARG A 102 21.17 6.22 30.46
N ASN A 103 20.87 5.01 30.00
CA ASN A 103 20.51 3.89 30.86
C ASN A 103 21.09 2.56 30.31
N PRO A 104 22.25 2.12 30.83
CA PRO A 104 22.93 0.90 30.36
C PRO A 104 22.17 -0.41 30.59
N LYS A 105 21.07 -0.40 31.38
CA LYS A 105 20.22 -1.57 31.62
C LYS A 105 18.84 -1.46 30.96
N LEU A 106 18.63 -0.44 30.12
CA LEU A 106 17.36 -0.24 29.46
C LEU A 106 17.12 -1.34 28.44
N ARG A 107 15.90 -1.89 28.49
CA ARG A 107 15.32 -2.64 27.38
C ARG A 107 14.18 -1.84 26.77
N PHE A 108 14.11 -1.80 25.45
CA PHE A 108 13.05 -1.07 24.75
C PHE A 108 12.77 -1.65 23.36
N ALA A 109 11.54 -1.45 22.89
CA ALA A 109 11.09 -1.97 21.60
C ALA A 109 11.90 -1.44 20.41
N ASP A 110 12.09 -2.30 19.41
CA ASP A 110 12.50 -1.88 18.09
C ASP A 110 11.38 -1.06 17.44
N PRO A 111 11.65 0.16 16.94
CA PRO A 111 10.63 1.03 16.35
C PRO A 111 10.01 0.50 15.06
N TYR A 112 10.68 -0.42 14.37
CA TYR A 112 10.25 -0.94 13.07
C TYR A 112 9.72 -2.37 13.15
N SER A 113 10.20 -3.16 14.11
CA SER A 113 9.83 -4.58 14.25
C SER A 113 9.17 -4.85 15.59
N CYS A 114 7.94 -5.39 15.58
CA CYS A 114 7.31 -5.77 16.84
C CYS A 114 7.99 -6.99 17.50
N ALA A 115 8.67 -7.80 16.69
CA ALA A 115 9.36 -9.00 17.13
C ALA A 115 10.71 -8.70 17.79
N ASN A 116 11.24 -7.48 17.61
CA ASN A 116 12.58 -7.14 18.06
C ASN A 116 12.58 -6.08 19.16
N TYR A 117 13.70 -6.05 19.89
CA TYR A 117 13.96 -5.09 20.94
C TYR A 117 15.46 -4.84 21.08
N PHE A 118 15.81 -3.79 21.82
CA PHE A 118 17.18 -3.49 22.19
C PHE A 118 17.37 -3.76 23.68
N ASP A 119 18.54 -4.31 24.03
CA ASP A 119 18.99 -4.48 25.41
C ASP A 119 20.39 -3.85 25.56
N CYS A 120 20.42 -2.69 26.19
CA CYS A 120 21.62 -1.88 26.36
C CYS A 120 22.71 -2.58 27.19
N SER A 121 22.38 -3.63 27.93
CA SER A 121 23.35 -4.41 28.71
C SER A 121 24.20 -5.35 27.85
N VAL A 122 23.69 -5.71 26.68
CA VAL A 122 24.34 -6.64 25.73
C VAL A 122 24.94 -5.89 24.54
N GLY A 123 24.39 -4.73 24.19
CA GLY A 123 24.92 -3.85 23.16
C GLY A 123 23.85 -2.98 22.50
N ILE A 124 24.12 -2.57 21.27
CA ILE A 124 23.22 -1.72 20.46
C ILE A 124 22.59 -2.46 19.28
N THR A 125 22.73 -3.78 19.23
CA THR A 125 22.16 -4.63 18.19
C THR A 125 20.70 -4.95 18.50
N SER A 126 19.86 -4.98 17.48
CA SER A 126 18.46 -5.41 17.60
C SER A 126 18.42 -6.92 17.88
N ILE A 127 17.65 -7.30 18.90
CA ILE A 127 17.51 -8.68 19.41
C ILE A 127 16.09 -9.15 19.10
N GLY A 128 15.96 -10.28 18.41
CA GLY A 128 14.67 -10.91 18.17
C GLY A 128 14.15 -11.65 19.40
N CYS A 129 12.84 -11.53 19.65
CA CYS A 129 12.15 -12.39 20.59
C CYS A 129 12.16 -13.86 20.10
N PRO A 130 12.06 -14.83 21.02
CA PRO A 130 11.85 -16.22 20.65
C PRO A 130 10.66 -16.39 19.70
N ILE A 131 10.71 -17.43 18.86
CA ILE A 131 9.68 -17.75 17.86
C ILE A 131 8.29 -17.78 18.54
N GLY A 132 7.34 -17.03 17.97
CA GLY A 132 5.96 -16.93 18.47
C GLY A 132 5.72 -15.84 19.52
N LEU A 133 6.76 -15.09 19.91
CA LEU A 133 6.66 -13.97 20.86
C LEU A 133 6.97 -12.63 20.20
N MET A 134 6.43 -11.56 20.76
CA MET A 134 6.71 -10.17 20.39
C MET A 134 7.18 -9.40 21.61
N TYR A 135 7.90 -8.31 21.39
CA TYR A 135 8.40 -7.52 22.50
C TYR A 135 7.30 -6.60 23.04
N ASP A 136 6.94 -6.86 24.29
CA ASP A 136 6.08 -6.02 25.11
C ASP A 136 6.92 -4.90 25.75
N ASP A 137 6.78 -3.68 25.21
CA ASP A 137 7.50 -2.52 25.72
C ASP A 137 6.96 -2.03 27.07
N VAL A 138 5.76 -2.44 27.49
CA VAL A 138 5.21 -2.10 28.80
C VAL A 138 5.84 -3.02 29.86
N ASN A 139 5.80 -4.32 29.61
CA ASN A 139 6.29 -5.34 30.54
C ASN A 139 7.79 -5.66 30.39
N LYS A 140 8.46 -5.04 29.41
CA LYS A 140 9.89 -5.21 29.09
C LYS A 140 10.32 -6.67 28.89
N LYS A 141 9.44 -7.49 28.32
CA LYS A 141 9.65 -8.92 28.05
C LYS A 141 9.09 -9.32 26.70
N CYS A 142 9.55 -10.46 26.19
CA CYS A 142 8.88 -11.12 25.08
C CYS A 142 7.61 -11.79 25.61
N ASP A 143 6.46 -11.42 25.06
CA ASP A 143 5.17 -11.99 25.41
C ASP A 143 4.45 -12.47 24.14
N ILE A 144 3.35 -13.18 24.31
CA ILE A 144 2.56 -13.70 23.21
C ILE A 144 1.99 -12.51 22.43
N PHE A 145 2.25 -12.46 21.13
CA PHE A 145 1.95 -11.29 20.28
C PHE A 145 0.50 -10.80 20.32
N THR A 146 -0.46 -11.66 20.67
CA THR A 146 -1.87 -11.27 20.81
C THR A 146 -2.13 -10.34 21.99
N GLU A 147 -1.25 -10.39 23.00
CA GLU A 147 -1.33 -9.57 24.21
C GLU A 147 -0.43 -8.34 24.11
N VAL A 148 0.40 -8.27 23.07
CA VAL A 148 1.39 -7.20 22.89
C VAL A 148 0.79 -6.07 22.06
N GLN A 149 0.87 -4.85 22.58
CA GLN A 149 0.53 -3.65 21.84
C GLN A 149 1.68 -3.28 20.90
N CYS A 150 1.58 -3.73 19.64
CA CYS A 150 2.59 -3.43 18.63
C CYS A 150 2.56 -1.96 18.15
N GLY A 151 1.41 -1.27 18.24
CA GLY A 151 1.25 0.03 17.61
C GLY A 151 1.50 -0.06 16.11
N GLU A 152 2.29 0.87 15.56
CA GLU A 152 2.65 0.92 14.14
C GLU A 152 3.78 -0.04 13.71
N ARG A 153 4.34 -0.80 14.65
CA ARG A 153 5.46 -1.72 14.37
C ARG A 153 4.98 -2.85 13.49
N SER A 154 5.77 -3.22 12.47
CA SER A 154 5.38 -4.31 11.58
C SER A 154 5.36 -5.64 12.34
N VAL A 155 4.35 -6.44 12.02
CA VAL A 155 4.21 -7.81 12.51
C VAL A 155 4.13 -8.71 11.29
N GLU A 156 5.25 -9.24 10.86
CA GLU A 156 5.28 -10.30 9.86
C GLU A 156 5.63 -11.61 10.56
N TYR A 157 4.75 -12.61 10.40
CA TYR A 157 4.99 -13.95 10.92
C TYR A 157 5.59 -14.80 9.81
N THR A 158 6.67 -15.52 10.10
CA THR A 158 7.12 -16.58 9.20
C THR A 158 6.16 -17.77 9.26
N ASN A 159 6.19 -18.63 8.24
CA ASN A 159 5.36 -19.83 8.21
C ASN A 159 5.66 -20.75 9.41
N GLU A 160 6.93 -20.84 9.83
CA GLU A 160 7.35 -21.65 10.98
C GLU A 160 6.80 -21.09 12.29
N GLN A 161 6.83 -19.77 12.46
CA GLN A 161 6.24 -19.11 13.63
C GLN A 161 4.74 -19.36 13.70
N LEU A 162 4.04 -19.23 12.58
CA LEU A 162 2.60 -19.45 12.51
C LEU A 162 2.24 -20.92 12.78
N ALA A 163 2.98 -21.87 12.21
CA ALA A 163 2.79 -23.30 12.44
C ALA A 163 3.01 -23.69 13.91
N LEU A 164 4.07 -23.17 14.56
CA LEU A 164 4.29 -23.40 15.98
C LEU A 164 3.13 -22.85 16.82
N MET A 165 2.70 -21.61 16.54
CA MET A 165 1.61 -20.96 17.26
C MET A 165 0.28 -21.71 17.11
N CYS A 166 -0.04 -22.15 15.90
CA CYS A 166 -1.26 -22.90 15.64
C CYS A 166 -1.20 -24.34 16.18
N SER A 167 -0.01 -24.95 16.30
CA SER A 167 0.12 -26.25 16.96
C SER A 167 -0.09 -26.18 18.48
N LEU A 168 0.32 -25.07 19.12
CA LEU A 168 0.07 -24.82 20.55
C LEU A 168 -1.36 -24.34 20.83
N HIS A 169 -1.97 -23.63 19.89
CA HIS A 169 -3.30 -23.03 20.04
C HIS A 169 -4.18 -23.26 18.80
N PRO A 170 -4.74 -24.48 18.63
CA PRO A 170 -5.40 -24.91 17.39
C PRO A 170 -6.71 -24.18 17.07
N ASN A 171 -7.27 -23.38 17.97
CA ASN A 171 -8.52 -22.63 17.73
C ASN A 171 -8.34 -21.11 17.73
N ARG A 172 -7.10 -20.65 17.60
CA ARG A 172 -6.78 -19.24 17.72
C ARG A 172 -7.00 -18.49 16.42
N ILE A 173 -7.60 -17.30 16.52
CA ILE A 173 -7.64 -16.30 15.46
C ILE A 173 -6.55 -15.26 15.73
N ILE A 174 -5.66 -15.08 14.75
CA ILE A 174 -4.53 -14.17 14.79
C ILE A 174 -4.79 -13.03 13.82
N VAL A 175 -4.79 -11.80 14.33
CA VAL A 175 -5.01 -10.60 13.52
C VAL A 175 -3.81 -10.36 12.62
N ARG A 176 -4.06 -10.05 11.34
CA ARG A 176 -3.00 -9.60 10.43
C ARG A 176 -2.75 -8.11 10.62
N SER A 177 -1.47 -7.71 10.68
CA SER A 177 -1.06 -6.34 10.98
C SER A 177 -1.19 -5.37 9.81
N ASN A 178 -1.16 -5.86 8.57
CA ASN A 178 -1.13 -5.01 7.38
C ASN A 178 -2.51 -4.77 6.75
N THR A 179 -3.49 -5.62 7.05
CA THR A 179 -4.81 -5.60 6.40
C THR A 179 -5.93 -5.85 7.41
N CYS A 180 -7.05 -5.17 7.19
CA CYS A 180 -8.23 -5.28 8.05
C CYS A 180 -9.05 -6.54 7.84
N ASN A 181 -9.05 -7.00 6.59
CA ASN A 181 -9.91 -8.06 6.10
C ASN A 181 -9.32 -9.44 6.37
N SER A 182 -8.00 -9.53 6.60
CA SER A 182 -7.29 -10.81 6.68
C SER A 182 -6.86 -11.14 8.11
N PHE A 183 -6.78 -12.43 8.37
CA PHE A 183 -6.35 -13.01 9.63
C PHE A 183 -5.69 -14.36 9.39
N TYR A 184 -5.19 -14.99 10.45
CA TYR A 184 -4.89 -16.40 10.45
C TYR A 184 -5.84 -17.13 11.40
N ASN A 185 -6.36 -18.26 10.95
CA ASN A 185 -7.23 -19.16 11.67
C ASN A 185 -6.50 -20.50 11.87
N CYS A 186 -6.08 -20.75 13.09
CA CYS A 186 -5.34 -21.96 13.43
C CYS A 186 -6.18 -23.25 13.36
N SER A 187 -7.51 -23.13 13.30
CA SER A 187 -8.40 -24.28 13.08
C SER A 187 -8.41 -24.75 11.63
N MET A 188 -7.92 -23.91 10.70
CA MET A 188 -7.81 -24.28 9.30
C MET A 188 -6.51 -25.05 9.08
N SER A 189 -6.59 -26.22 8.44
CA SER A 189 -5.42 -26.88 7.87
C SER A 189 -5.01 -26.21 6.56
N GLU A 190 -3.93 -26.69 5.93
CA GLU A 190 -3.60 -26.31 4.56
C GLU A 190 -4.82 -26.49 3.64
N ASP A 191 -5.07 -25.50 2.78
CA ASP A 191 -6.10 -25.55 1.75
C ASP A 191 -5.73 -26.63 0.70
N PRO A 192 -6.53 -27.69 0.53
CA PRO A 192 -6.26 -28.75 -0.45
C PRO A 192 -6.13 -28.24 -1.89
N GLU A 193 -6.74 -27.09 -2.20
CA GLU A 193 -6.77 -26.51 -3.53
C GLU A 193 -5.66 -25.45 -3.73
N GLY A 194 -4.90 -25.17 -2.68
CA GLY A 194 -3.76 -24.24 -2.68
C GLY A 194 -4.12 -22.82 -3.08
N ARG A 195 -5.37 -22.38 -2.86
CA ARG A 195 -5.84 -21.02 -3.11
C ARG A 195 -5.45 -20.08 -1.98
N MET A 196 -5.27 -20.61 -0.78
CA MET A 196 -4.88 -19.87 0.42
C MET A 196 -3.63 -20.47 1.07
N LEU A 197 -2.76 -19.59 1.59
CA LEU A 197 -1.65 -20.01 2.44
C LEU A 197 -2.19 -20.72 3.70
N PRO A 198 -1.43 -21.64 4.31
CA PRO A 198 -1.84 -22.32 5.54
C PRO A 198 -2.32 -21.33 6.59
N TYR A 199 -3.43 -21.68 7.26
CA TYR A 199 -4.10 -20.86 8.26
C TYR A 199 -4.64 -19.52 7.75
N HIS A 200 -4.38 -19.08 6.53
CA HIS A 200 -4.86 -17.78 6.07
C HIS A 200 -6.39 -17.76 6.04
N GLY A 201 -6.97 -16.73 6.64
CA GLY A 201 -8.39 -16.46 6.66
C GLY A 201 -8.65 -15.05 6.16
N GLU A 202 -9.82 -14.87 5.54
CA GLU A 202 -10.27 -13.56 5.09
C GLU A 202 -11.75 -13.41 5.42
N CYS A 203 -12.13 -12.26 5.97
CA CYS A 203 -13.52 -11.92 6.18
C CYS A 203 -14.22 -11.79 4.83
N LYS A 204 -15.51 -12.13 4.81
CA LYS A 204 -16.33 -11.96 3.61
C LYS A 204 -16.32 -10.50 3.19
N TYR A 205 -16.45 -10.24 1.89
CA TYR A 205 -16.61 -8.88 1.41
C TYR A 205 -17.73 -8.12 2.13
N LEU A 206 -17.48 -6.84 2.44
CA LEU A 206 -18.30 -5.98 3.31
C LEU A 206 -18.29 -6.33 4.81
N THR A 207 -17.41 -7.22 5.25
CA THR A 207 -17.10 -7.40 6.68
C THR A 207 -15.60 -7.27 6.93
N LEU A 208 -15.24 -6.82 8.13
CA LEU A 208 -13.87 -6.62 8.60
C LEU A 208 -13.65 -7.40 9.90
N LEU A 209 -12.41 -7.80 10.17
CA LEU A 209 -12.09 -8.46 11.42
C LEU A 209 -12.00 -7.44 12.54
N ASP A 210 -12.90 -7.56 13.49
CA ASP A 210 -12.83 -6.84 14.75
C ASP A 210 -11.71 -7.43 15.63
N THR A 211 -10.81 -6.56 16.08
CA THR A 211 -9.61 -7.01 16.80
C THR A 211 -9.89 -7.42 18.24
N GLU A 212 -11.01 -7.00 18.82
CA GLU A 212 -11.36 -7.31 20.20
C GLU A 212 -12.09 -8.65 20.28
N THR A 213 -13.20 -8.78 19.57
CA THR A 213 -14.05 -9.98 19.54
C THR A 213 -13.49 -11.11 18.69
N LYS A 214 -12.54 -10.80 17.77
CA LYS A 214 -12.01 -11.72 16.75
C LYS A 214 -13.08 -12.25 15.79
N LEU A 215 -14.17 -11.50 15.59
CA LEU A 215 -15.25 -11.82 14.68
C LEU A 215 -15.18 -10.94 13.42
N CYS A 216 -15.70 -11.44 12.31
CA CYS A 216 -15.95 -10.62 11.13
C CYS A 216 -17.28 -9.89 11.30
N LEU A 217 -17.24 -8.57 11.47
CA LEU A 217 -18.40 -7.70 11.64
C LEU A 217 -18.57 -6.77 10.42
N PRO A 218 -19.76 -6.19 10.20
CA PRO A 218 -19.98 -5.20 9.13
C PRO A 218 -18.94 -4.07 9.14
N VAL A 219 -18.59 -3.55 7.97
CA VAL A 219 -17.55 -2.52 7.81
C VAL A 219 -17.83 -1.26 8.63
N GLU A 220 -19.11 -0.96 8.92
CA GLU A 220 -19.54 0.19 9.69
C GLU A 220 -19.29 0.04 11.20
N GLU A 221 -19.07 -1.18 11.68
CA GLU A 221 -18.91 -1.50 13.11
C GLU A 221 -17.45 -1.63 13.53
N VAL A 222 -16.51 -1.73 12.58
CA VAL A 222 -15.10 -2.05 12.84
C VAL A 222 -14.20 -0.86 12.57
N GLN A 223 -13.35 -0.52 13.53
CA GLN A 223 -12.29 0.48 13.35
C GLN A 223 -11.01 -0.19 12.85
N CYS A 224 -10.61 0.16 11.64
CA CYS A 224 -9.43 -0.45 11.04
C CYS A 224 -8.09 0.10 11.57
N ASN A 225 -8.11 1.30 12.14
CA ASN A 225 -6.95 2.04 12.61
C ASN A 225 -5.90 2.17 11.49
N THR A 226 -4.71 1.60 11.68
CA THR A 226 -3.58 1.74 10.76
C THR A 226 -3.42 0.58 9.79
N ARG A 227 -4.28 -0.44 9.90
CA ARG A 227 -4.34 -1.53 8.93
C ARG A 227 -5.00 -1.04 7.65
N ARG A 228 -4.59 -1.59 6.50
CA ARG A 228 -5.21 -1.25 5.21
C ARG A 228 -6.56 -1.96 5.06
N GLU A 229 -7.61 -1.21 4.73
CA GLU A 229 -8.88 -1.78 4.28
C GLU A 229 -8.81 -2.16 2.80
N LEU A 230 -9.12 -3.41 2.50
CA LEU A 230 -9.29 -3.88 1.11
C LEU A 230 -10.72 -3.56 0.68
N LYS A 231 -10.89 -2.44 -0.04
CA LYS A 231 -12.20 -1.96 -0.50
C LYS A 231 -12.63 -2.56 -1.83
N ASN A 232 -11.67 -2.80 -2.74
CA ASN A 232 -11.92 -3.43 -4.03
C ASN A 232 -12.11 -4.94 -3.82
N PRO A 233 -13.22 -5.56 -4.28
CA PRO A 233 -13.41 -7.00 -4.19
C PRO A 233 -12.24 -7.82 -4.74
N CYS A 234 -11.62 -7.38 -5.84
CA CYS A 234 -10.54 -8.14 -6.47
C CYS A 234 -9.19 -8.09 -5.73
N ASP A 235 -9.06 -7.20 -4.73
CA ASP A 235 -7.90 -7.23 -3.82
C ASP A 235 -8.00 -8.39 -2.81
N LEU A 236 -9.20 -8.91 -2.58
CA LEU A 236 -9.46 -10.00 -1.63
C LEU A 236 -9.17 -11.37 -2.26
N GLN A 237 -8.48 -12.22 -1.52
CA GLN A 237 -8.09 -13.55 -1.98
C GLN A 237 -9.31 -14.41 -2.36
N GLN A 238 -10.44 -14.21 -1.67
CA GLN A 238 -11.67 -14.98 -1.92
C GLN A 238 -12.27 -14.78 -3.32
N PHE A 239 -11.95 -13.68 -4.02
CA PHE A 239 -12.41 -13.43 -5.40
C PHE A 239 -11.37 -13.78 -6.45
N GLN A 240 -10.17 -14.17 -6.04
CA GLN A 240 -9.12 -14.54 -6.97
C GLN A 240 -9.36 -15.94 -7.54
N CYS A 241 -9.01 -16.10 -8.81
CA CYS A 241 -9.02 -17.40 -9.45
C CYS A 241 -7.94 -18.31 -8.87
N GLY A 242 -8.32 -19.52 -8.48
CA GLY A 242 -7.38 -20.59 -8.17
C GLY A 242 -6.76 -21.20 -9.44
N ARG A 243 -6.32 -22.46 -9.37
CA ARG A 243 -5.66 -23.18 -10.48
C ARG A 243 -6.59 -23.61 -11.63
N SER A 244 -7.84 -23.15 -11.65
CA SER A 244 -8.82 -23.56 -12.68
C SER A 244 -8.66 -22.72 -13.94
N SER A 245 -8.50 -23.39 -15.09
CA SER A 245 -8.42 -22.77 -16.42
C SER A 245 -9.74 -22.15 -16.90
N HIS A 246 -10.86 -22.49 -16.27
CA HIS A 246 -12.20 -21.95 -16.59
C HIS A 246 -12.66 -20.85 -15.64
N CYS A 247 -11.79 -20.39 -14.74
CA CYS A 247 -12.15 -19.32 -13.83
C CYS A 247 -12.25 -17.97 -14.57
N ARG A 248 -13.39 -17.30 -14.43
CA ARG A 248 -13.58 -15.96 -14.98
C ARG A 248 -12.86 -14.95 -14.10
N PRO A 249 -12.00 -14.06 -14.67
CA PRO A 249 -11.30 -13.06 -13.87
C PRO A 249 -12.24 -12.16 -13.08
N CYS A 250 -11.87 -11.85 -11.83
CA CYS A 250 -12.69 -11.09 -10.89
C CYS A 250 -13.23 -9.76 -11.47
N PHE A 251 -12.38 -8.99 -12.16
CA PHE A 251 -12.73 -7.67 -12.71
C PHE A 251 -13.86 -7.70 -13.75
N VAL A 252 -14.18 -8.87 -14.30
CA VAL A 252 -15.30 -9.04 -15.24
C VAL A 252 -16.66 -8.93 -14.51
N ASP A 253 -16.67 -9.30 -13.24
CA ASP A 253 -17.89 -9.44 -12.42
C ASP A 253 -17.98 -8.43 -11.29
N GLN A 254 -16.83 -8.10 -10.72
CA GLN A 254 -16.72 -7.19 -9.59
C GLN A 254 -16.16 -5.85 -10.09
N PRO A 255 -17.02 -4.82 -10.24
CA PRO A 255 -16.54 -3.49 -10.58
C PRO A 255 -15.73 -2.90 -9.42
N ASP A 256 -14.77 -2.02 -9.73
CA ASP A 256 -13.98 -1.29 -8.73
C ASP A 256 -14.64 0.06 -8.41
N CYS A 257 -15.07 0.22 -7.17
CA CYS A 257 -15.70 1.44 -6.65
C CYS A 257 -14.75 2.34 -5.86
N THR A 258 -13.46 2.00 -5.72
CA THR A 258 -12.53 2.67 -4.78
C THR A 258 -12.42 4.18 -4.99
N ASN A 259 -12.56 4.64 -6.24
CA ASN A 259 -12.48 6.05 -6.63
C ASN A 259 -13.77 6.58 -7.28
N LEU A 260 -14.90 5.90 -7.04
CA LEU A 260 -16.20 6.29 -7.59
C LEU A 260 -17.09 6.89 -6.49
N PRO A 261 -17.96 7.86 -6.84
CA PRO A 261 -18.93 8.41 -5.91
C PRO A 261 -19.97 7.35 -5.50
N ASP A 262 -20.64 7.60 -4.38
CA ASP A 262 -21.75 6.78 -3.93
C ASP A 262 -22.92 6.79 -4.94
N GLY A 263 -23.59 5.66 -5.08
CA GLY A 263 -24.68 5.46 -6.03
C GLY A 263 -24.30 4.61 -7.24
N ASP A 264 -25.11 4.70 -8.28
CA ASP A 264 -24.90 3.93 -9.51
C ASP A 264 -23.87 4.64 -10.41
N ASN A 265 -22.93 3.86 -10.93
CA ASN A 265 -21.78 4.31 -11.71
C ASN A 265 -21.63 3.45 -12.97
N PRO A 266 -20.93 3.94 -14.01
CA PRO A 266 -20.66 3.14 -15.20
C PRO A 266 -19.87 1.88 -14.84
N PHE A 267 -20.21 0.76 -15.47
CA PHE A 267 -19.41 -0.45 -15.31
C PHE A 267 -17.99 -0.20 -15.90
N PRO A 268 -16.89 -0.52 -15.17
CA PRO A 268 -15.53 -0.22 -15.61
C PRO A 268 -15.21 -0.76 -17.01
N GLY A 269 -14.67 0.10 -17.87
CA GLY A 269 -14.35 -0.23 -19.26
C GLY A 269 -15.56 -0.46 -20.18
N GLN A 270 -16.79 -0.29 -19.68
CA GLN A 270 -18.04 -0.49 -20.41
C GLN A 270 -18.99 0.71 -20.24
N PRO A 271 -18.54 1.96 -20.51
CA PRO A 271 -19.43 3.12 -20.48
C PRO A 271 -20.51 2.99 -21.56
N PHE A 272 -21.69 3.58 -21.32
CA PHE A 272 -22.82 3.53 -22.24
C PHE A 272 -23.26 2.09 -22.61
N THR A 273 -23.21 1.19 -21.65
CA THR A 273 -23.82 -0.15 -21.76
C THR A 273 -24.99 -0.27 -20.81
N PRO A 274 -25.86 -1.30 -20.91
CA PRO A 274 -26.88 -1.53 -19.89
C PRO A 274 -26.31 -1.79 -18.50
N LYS A 275 -25.02 -2.15 -18.36
CA LYS A 275 -24.44 -2.52 -17.06
C LYS A 275 -24.01 -1.28 -16.27
N TYR A 276 -24.19 -1.37 -14.95
CA TYR A 276 -23.75 -0.36 -14.00
C TYR A 276 -23.21 -1.01 -12.72
N ALA A 277 -22.40 -0.28 -11.98
CA ALA A 277 -21.86 -0.64 -10.67
C ALA A 277 -22.57 0.17 -9.60
N ARG A 278 -22.92 -0.43 -8.47
CA ARG A 278 -23.47 0.29 -7.31
C ARG A 278 -22.39 0.44 -6.25
N CYS A 279 -22.05 1.68 -5.94
CA CYS A 279 -20.97 2.04 -5.04
C CYS A 279 -21.48 2.66 -3.74
N SER A 280 -20.78 2.41 -2.63
CA SER A 280 -20.99 3.08 -1.35
C SER A 280 -19.68 3.12 -0.57
N GLN A 281 -19.25 4.30 -0.14
CA GLN A 281 -18.03 4.55 0.64
C GLN A 281 -16.76 3.93 0.02
N GLY A 282 -16.68 3.96 -1.32
CA GLY A 282 -15.61 3.36 -2.10
C GLY A 282 -15.67 1.83 -2.22
N ARG A 283 -16.80 1.20 -1.89
CA ARG A 283 -17.04 -0.25 -1.98
C ARG A 283 -18.12 -0.59 -2.99
N THR A 284 -18.03 -1.80 -3.54
CA THR A 284 -18.92 -2.34 -4.55
C THR A 284 -20.06 -3.10 -3.91
N LEU A 285 -21.25 -2.50 -3.82
CA LEU A 285 -22.44 -3.19 -3.31
C LEU A 285 -22.95 -4.24 -4.31
N GLY A 286 -22.63 -4.08 -5.59
CA GLY A 286 -22.93 -5.04 -6.64
C GLY A 286 -22.90 -4.42 -8.03
N ALA A 287 -23.28 -5.22 -9.01
CA ALA A 287 -23.51 -4.78 -10.38
C ALA A 287 -24.97 -4.98 -10.77
N GLY A 288 -25.50 -4.10 -11.62
CA GLY A 288 -26.87 -4.16 -12.13
C GLY A 288 -26.93 -3.96 -13.64
N THR A 289 -28.12 -4.17 -14.18
CA THR A 289 -28.42 -3.96 -15.61
C THR A 289 -29.64 -3.06 -15.74
N CYS A 290 -29.58 -2.06 -16.60
CA CYS A 290 -30.69 -1.19 -16.94
C CYS A 290 -31.85 -2.01 -17.50
N VAL A 291 -33.01 -1.89 -16.86
CA VAL A 291 -34.23 -2.58 -17.30
C VAL A 291 -34.80 -1.86 -18.52
N PRO A 292 -35.02 -2.53 -19.66
CA PRO A 292 -35.65 -1.93 -20.82
C PRO A 292 -37.10 -1.54 -20.51
N ALA A 293 -37.59 -0.44 -21.09
CA ALA A 293 -38.98 -0.02 -20.91
C ALA A 293 -39.95 -0.91 -21.71
N SER A 294 -39.48 -1.40 -22.87
CA SER A 294 -40.17 -2.37 -23.73
C SER A 294 -39.13 -3.11 -24.58
N PRO A 295 -39.50 -4.19 -25.31
CA PRO A 295 -38.58 -4.91 -26.20
C PRO A 295 -37.92 -4.03 -27.27
N THR A 296 -38.56 -2.91 -27.62
CA THR A 296 -38.07 -1.95 -28.63
C THR A 296 -37.43 -0.70 -28.03
N GLU A 297 -37.42 -0.58 -26.69
CA GLU A 297 -36.87 0.58 -25.98
C GLU A 297 -35.80 0.15 -24.97
N PRO A 298 -34.61 -0.24 -25.46
CA PRO A 298 -33.49 -0.56 -24.61
C PRO A 298 -32.99 0.70 -23.88
N ARG A 299 -32.43 0.49 -22.69
CA ARG A 299 -31.82 1.54 -21.87
C ARG A 299 -30.36 1.21 -21.62
N LEU A 300 -29.52 2.25 -21.67
CA LEU A 300 -28.11 2.17 -21.33
C LEU A 300 -27.87 3.03 -20.10
N PHE A 301 -26.86 2.68 -19.31
CA PHE A 301 -26.39 3.54 -18.25
C PHE A 301 -25.65 4.73 -18.87
N ASP A 302 -26.14 5.94 -18.63
CA ASP A 302 -25.50 7.19 -19.05
C ASP A 302 -24.66 7.74 -17.88
N PRO A 303 -23.32 7.72 -17.99
CA PRO A 303 -22.40 8.27 -16.98
C PRO A 303 -22.67 9.75 -16.66
N ARG A 304 -23.21 10.51 -17.60
CA ARG A 304 -23.41 11.97 -17.47
C ARG A 304 -24.61 12.29 -16.59
N SER A 305 -25.65 11.47 -16.66
CA SER A 305 -26.84 11.59 -15.81
C SER A 305 -26.77 10.71 -14.56
N GLY A 306 -25.77 9.81 -14.45
CA GLY A 306 -25.63 8.88 -13.33
C GLY A 306 -26.77 7.86 -13.26
N GLY A 307 -27.31 7.43 -14.41
CA GLY A 307 -28.50 6.58 -14.42
C GLY A 307 -28.86 6.02 -15.78
N CYS A 308 -29.85 5.13 -15.80
CA CYS A 308 -30.33 4.50 -17.03
C CYS A 308 -31.10 5.49 -17.91
N ALA A 309 -30.66 5.69 -19.15
CA ALA A 309 -31.32 6.53 -20.14
C ALA A 309 -31.77 5.71 -21.36
N PRO A 310 -32.84 6.12 -22.05
CA PRO A 310 -33.20 5.54 -23.35
C PRO A 310 -32.05 5.67 -24.35
N VAL A 311 -31.84 4.65 -25.19
CA VAL A 311 -30.81 4.70 -26.25
C VAL A 311 -30.96 5.91 -27.17
N SER A 312 -32.20 6.39 -27.39
CA SER A 312 -32.49 7.58 -28.21
C SER A 312 -31.90 8.88 -27.67
N ASN A 313 -31.61 8.94 -26.36
CA ASN A 313 -31.05 10.12 -25.71
C ASN A 313 -29.50 10.10 -25.70
N ILE A 314 -28.90 8.99 -26.12
CA ILE A 314 -27.45 8.80 -26.14
C ILE A 314 -26.97 8.90 -27.60
N PRO A 315 -25.96 9.75 -27.91
CA PRO A 315 -25.38 9.85 -29.25
C PRO A 315 -24.90 8.51 -29.81
N ARG A 316 -24.96 8.35 -31.14
CA ARG A 316 -24.47 7.14 -31.84
C ARG A 316 -22.98 6.92 -31.63
N SER A 317 -22.20 7.99 -31.59
CA SER A 317 -20.77 7.99 -31.25
C SER A 317 -20.45 7.37 -29.89
N LEU A 318 -21.44 7.30 -28.99
CA LEU A 318 -21.34 6.72 -27.65
C LEU A 318 -22.11 5.40 -27.53
N GLY A 319 -22.53 4.79 -28.65
CA GLY A 319 -23.25 3.50 -28.67
C GLY A 319 -24.77 3.60 -28.51
N GLY A 320 -25.34 4.81 -28.52
CA GLY A 320 -26.79 5.02 -28.53
C GLY A 320 -27.38 5.11 -29.92
N ALA A 321 -28.60 5.65 -30.01
CA ALA A 321 -29.35 5.84 -31.25
C ALA A 321 -29.69 7.32 -31.54
N GLY A 322 -29.35 8.22 -30.62
CA GLY A 322 -29.55 9.66 -30.75
C GLY A 322 -28.59 10.32 -31.75
N PRO A 323 -28.88 11.56 -32.18
CA PRO A 323 -28.01 12.31 -33.07
C PRO A 323 -26.63 12.57 -32.45
N ASP A 324 -25.59 12.57 -33.30
CA ASP A 324 -24.26 13.05 -32.94
C ASP A 324 -24.23 14.58 -33.06
N PHE A 325 -23.64 15.26 -32.08
CA PHE A 325 -23.47 16.72 -32.04
C PHE A 325 -21.98 17.05 -31.95
#